data_AF-A0A7S1RNC6-F1
#
_entry.id   AF-A0A7S1RNC6-F1
#
_cell.length_a   1.000
_cell.length_b   1.000
_cell.length_c   1.000
_cell.angle_alpha   90.00
_cell.angle_beta   90.00
_cell.angle_gamma   90.00
#
_symmetry.space_group_name_H-M   'P 1'
#
loop_
_entity.id
_entity.type
_entity.pdbx_description
1 polymer ?
#
loop_
_entity_poly.entity_id
_entity_poly.type
_entity_poly.pdbx_seq_one_letter_code
_entity_poly.pdbx_strand_id
1 'polypeptide(L)'
;GELHVEVGGVPACLLPGGACKSSAAFGAQEPKVLAMDILCSLWVYWIPPECDEEDEEEGLDPPDGLLWVAVDASHVPEEALPVKGVLECPGAANRTMHLDGSSMGPFELRVPPDALEADSGDLGNCLLAELGFSMEAPELFEFRARD
;
A
#
# COMPACT_ATOMS: atom_id res chain seq x y z
N GLY A 1 9.00 -29.41 23.05
CA GLY A 1 7.60 -28.99 23.21
C GLY A 1 7.16 -28.27 21.96
N GLU A 2 5.92 -27.80 21.91
CA GLU A 2 5.40 -26.99 20.79
C GLU A 2 4.78 -25.72 21.37
N LEU A 3 5.15 -24.57 20.79
CA LEU A 3 4.56 -23.27 21.11
C LEU A 3 3.52 -22.96 20.05
N HIS A 4 2.28 -22.74 20.47
CA HIS A 4 1.20 -22.29 19.58
C HIS A 4 1.05 -20.78 19.71
N VAL A 5 1.15 -20.07 18.58
CA VAL A 5 1.00 -18.62 18.49
C VAL A 5 -0.25 -18.32 17.67
N GLU A 6 -1.10 -17.45 18.19
CA GLU A 6 -2.32 -16.97 17.52
C GLU A 6 -2.28 -15.44 17.42
N VAL A 7 -2.43 -14.93 16.20
CA VAL A 7 -2.53 -13.50 15.92
C VAL A 7 -4.01 -13.12 15.93
N GLY A 8 -4.43 -12.35 16.94
CA GLY A 8 -5.80 -11.86 17.08
C GLY A 8 -6.03 -10.53 16.35
N GLY A 9 -7.28 -10.24 16.00
CA GLY A 9 -7.70 -8.93 15.49
C GLY A 9 -7.34 -8.63 14.02
N VAL A 10 -6.63 -9.52 13.34
CA VAL A 10 -6.24 -9.37 11.93
C VAL A 10 -6.85 -10.51 11.09
N PRO A 11 -7.60 -10.20 10.03
CA PRO A 11 -8.08 -11.21 9.08
C PRO A 11 -6.94 -12.07 8.52
N ALA A 12 -7.15 -13.38 8.43
CA ALA A 12 -6.12 -14.34 8.00
C ALA A 12 -5.56 -14.04 6.60
N CYS A 13 -6.39 -13.52 5.69
CA CYS A 13 -5.98 -13.13 4.34
C CYS A 13 -4.93 -12.01 4.31
N LEU A 14 -4.79 -11.24 5.40
CA LEU A 14 -3.81 -10.16 5.51
C LEU A 14 -2.51 -10.60 6.20
N LEU A 15 -2.43 -11.86 6.64
CA LEU A 15 -1.23 -12.40 7.27
C LEU A 15 -0.39 -13.21 6.28
N PRO A 16 0.95 -13.19 6.42
CA PRO A 16 1.82 -14.05 5.62
C PRO A 16 1.39 -15.52 5.70
N GLY A 17 1.16 -16.14 4.54
CA GLY A 17 0.72 -17.54 4.47
C GLY A 17 -0.77 -17.77 4.77
N GLY A 18 -1.57 -16.72 4.92
CA GLY A 18 -3.03 -16.86 5.05
C GLY A 18 -3.50 -17.48 6.36
N ALA A 19 -2.66 -17.46 7.40
CA ALA A 19 -2.91 -18.16 8.66
C ALA A 19 -2.70 -17.26 9.87
N CYS A 20 -3.72 -17.19 10.75
CA CYS A 20 -3.62 -16.54 12.06
C CYS A 20 -2.98 -17.43 13.14
N LYS A 21 -2.72 -18.71 12.83
CA LYS A 21 -2.22 -19.70 13.76
C LYS A 21 -0.94 -20.31 13.23
N SER A 22 0.09 -20.32 14.06
CA SER A 22 1.37 -20.93 13.73
C SER A 22 1.87 -21.74 14.92
N SER A 23 2.63 -22.79 14.63
CA SER A 23 3.31 -23.56 15.66
C SER A 23 4.81 -23.58 15.44
N ALA A 24 5.55 -23.42 16.52
CA ALA A 24 7.00 -23.47 16.55
C ALA A 24 7.46 -24.56 17.51
N ALA A 25 8.57 -25.23 17.18
CA ALA A 25 9.23 -26.10 18.14
C ALA A 25 9.65 -25.26 19.37
N PHE A 26 9.53 -25.86 20.56
CA PHE A 26 9.93 -25.30 21.87
C PHE A 26 11.04 -26.16 22.56
N GLY A 27 12.18 -25.59 22.99
CA GLY A 27 13.37 -26.30 23.49
C GLY A 27 14.49 -25.42 24.09
N ALA A 28 15.56 -26.04 24.63
CA ALA A 28 16.58 -25.36 25.45
C ALA A 28 17.52 -24.37 24.70
N GLN A 29 17.51 -24.37 23.37
CA GLN A 29 18.40 -23.54 22.53
C GLN A 29 17.64 -22.56 21.62
N GLU A 30 16.37 -22.32 21.89
CA GLU A 30 15.53 -21.67 20.90
C GLU A 30 15.40 -20.16 21.08
N PRO A 31 15.06 -19.45 19.98
CA PRO A 31 14.89 -18.02 20.01
C PRO A 31 13.73 -17.64 20.94
N LYS A 32 14.03 -16.80 21.93
CA LYS A 32 13.04 -16.19 22.83
C LYS A 32 12.15 -15.16 22.14
N VAL A 33 12.50 -14.76 20.92
CA VAL A 33 11.88 -13.68 20.17
C VAL A 33 11.49 -14.21 18.80
N LEU A 34 10.22 -14.02 18.43
CA LEU A 34 9.70 -14.26 17.09
C LEU A 34 9.69 -12.93 16.36
N ALA A 35 10.56 -12.75 15.36
CA ALA A 35 10.55 -11.57 14.51
C ALA A 35 9.39 -11.68 13.52
N MET A 36 8.47 -10.72 13.53
CA MET A 36 7.40 -10.61 12.54
C MET A 36 7.76 -9.50 11.54
N ASP A 37 7.67 -9.82 10.26
CA ASP A 37 7.78 -8.81 9.20
C ASP A 37 6.38 -8.34 8.83
N ILE A 38 6.11 -7.05 9.04
CA ILE A 38 4.82 -6.43 8.72
C ILE A 38 4.97 -5.71 7.38
N LEU A 39 4.22 -6.19 6.40
CA LEU A 39 4.16 -5.66 5.05
C LEU A 39 2.76 -5.16 4.73
N CYS A 40 2.70 -4.03 4.03
CA CYS A 40 1.49 -3.45 3.47
C CYS A 40 1.65 -3.40 1.96
N SER A 41 0.78 -4.11 1.25
CA SER A 41 0.75 -4.12 -0.21
C SER A 41 -0.24 -3.09 -0.72
N LEU A 42 0.23 -2.18 -1.56
CA LEU A 42 -0.58 -1.15 -2.18
C LEU A 42 -0.65 -1.35 -3.69
N TRP A 43 -1.80 -1.03 -4.26
CA TRP A 43 -1.99 -0.86 -5.69
C TRP A 43 -2.30 0.60 -5.95
N VAL A 44 -1.50 1.24 -6.81
CA VAL A 44 -1.65 2.65 -7.15
C VAL A 44 -1.94 2.73 -8.64
N TYR A 45 -3.06 3.35 -8.98
CA TYR A 45 -3.56 3.40 -10.34
C TYR A 45 -4.37 4.67 -10.57
N TRP A 46 -4.60 4.99 -11.84
CA TRP A 46 -5.54 6.04 -12.22
C TRP A 46 -6.55 5.47 -13.20
N ILE A 47 -7.72 6.07 -13.24
CA ILE A 47 -8.74 5.75 -14.25
C ILE A 47 -8.86 7.01 -15.11
N PRO A 48 -8.58 6.91 -16.43
CA PRO A 48 -8.79 8.01 -17.35
C PRO A 48 -10.24 8.50 -17.28
N PRO A 49 -10.47 9.81 -17.35
CA PRO A 49 -11.83 10.29 -17.49
C PRO A 49 -12.45 9.78 -18.79
N GLU A 50 -13.76 9.54 -18.77
CA GLU A 50 -14.51 9.26 -19.99
C GLU A 50 -14.57 10.56 -20.81
N CYS A 51 -13.90 10.58 -21.96
CA CYS A 51 -14.04 11.67 -22.92
C CYS A 51 -15.17 11.30 -23.89
N ASP A 52 -16.40 11.69 -23.55
CA ASP A 52 -17.50 11.60 -24.51
C ASP A 52 -17.32 12.72 -25.56
N GLU A 53 -17.35 12.36 -26.84
CA GLU A 53 -17.20 13.30 -27.96
C GLU A 53 -18.27 14.42 -27.95
N GLU A 54 -19.36 14.24 -27.19
CA GLU A 54 -20.45 15.22 -27.02
C GLU A 54 -20.11 16.32 -25.99
N ASP A 55 -19.18 16.09 -25.06
CA ASP A 55 -18.81 17.06 -24.02
C ASP A 55 -17.95 18.21 -24.56
N GLU A 56 -17.31 18.03 -25.72
CA GLU A 56 -16.54 19.08 -26.40
C GLU A 56 -17.42 20.23 -26.92
N GLU A 57 -18.72 19.99 -27.18
CA GLU A 57 -19.64 21.00 -27.72
C GLU A 57 -20.23 21.94 -26.66
N GLU A 58 -20.26 21.56 -25.37
CA GLU A 58 -20.94 22.33 -24.32
C GLU A 58 -20.05 23.33 -23.56
N GLY A 59 -18.73 23.35 -23.81
CA GLY A 59 -17.81 24.26 -23.12
C GLY A 59 -17.72 24.00 -21.61
N LEU A 60 -18.01 22.77 -21.19
CA LEU A 60 -17.81 22.29 -19.82
C LEU A 60 -16.32 22.09 -19.55
N ASP A 61 -15.90 22.25 -18.30
CA ASP A 61 -14.52 21.96 -17.89
C ASP A 61 -14.20 20.49 -18.23
N PRO A 62 -13.00 20.19 -18.76
CA PRO A 62 -12.63 18.82 -19.09
C PRO A 62 -12.72 17.92 -17.84
N PRO A 63 -13.19 16.67 -17.98
CA PRO A 63 -13.40 15.78 -16.86
C PRO A 63 -12.08 15.47 -16.12
N ASP A 64 -12.12 15.52 -14.78
CA ASP A 64 -10.97 15.21 -13.92
C ASP A 64 -10.78 13.69 -13.79
N GLY A 65 -9.56 13.20 -14.07
CA GLY A 65 -9.13 11.84 -13.72
C GLY A 65 -8.72 11.74 -12.26
N LEU A 66 -9.07 10.62 -11.60
CA LEU A 66 -8.72 10.39 -10.19
C LEU A 66 -7.61 9.34 -10.06
N LEU A 67 -6.67 9.63 -9.16
CA LEU A 67 -5.70 8.67 -8.64
C LEU A 67 -6.34 7.88 -7.49
N TRP A 68 -6.13 6.58 -7.50
CA TRP A 68 -6.65 5.66 -6.51
C TRP A 68 -5.52 4.86 -5.86
N VAL A 69 -5.75 4.49 -4.61
CA VAL A 69 -4.91 3.56 -3.85
C VAL A 69 -5.80 2.44 -3.30
N ALA A 70 -5.47 1.20 -3.61
CA ALA A 70 -6.12 0.01 -3.08
C ALA A 70 -5.13 -0.82 -2.24
N VAL A 71 -5.66 -1.58 -1.29
CA VAL A 71 -4.90 -2.52 -0.44
C VAL A 71 -5.09 -3.98 -0.86
N ASP A 72 -5.86 -4.21 -1.93
CA ASP A 72 -6.17 -5.53 -2.48
C ASP A 72 -6.30 -5.43 -4.00
N ALA A 73 -5.73 -6.40 -4.72
CA ALA A 73 -5.76 -6.45 -6.18
C ALA A 73 -7.20 -6.57 -6.74
N SER A 74 -8.12 -7.20 -6.00
CA SER A 74 -9.52 -7.38 -6.42
C SER A 74 -10.33 -6.07 -6.42
N HIS A 75 -9.80 -5.01 -5.80
CA HIS A 75 -10.39 -3.68 -5.83
C HIS A 75 -9.87 -2.82 -7.00
N VAL A 76 -8.93 -3.34 -7.80
CA VAL A 76 -8.43 -2.65 -8.98
C VAL A 76 -9.37 -2.97 -10.16
N PRO A 77 -10.05 -1.97 -10.73
CA PRO A 77 -10.96 -2.19 -11.85
C PRO A 77 -10.20 -2.48 -13.15
N GLU A 78 -10.90 -2.99 -14.17
CA GLU A 78 -10.26 -3.44 -15.43
C GLU A 78 -9.75 -2.26 -16.28
N GLU A 79 -10.43 -1.11 -16.19
CA GLU A 79 -10.09 0.14 -16.86
C GLU A 79 -8.92 0.90 -16.19
N ALA A 80 -8.43 0.43 -15.06
CA ALA A 80 -7.32 1.06 -14.34
C ALA A 80 -6.01 0.98 -15.14
N LEU A 81 -5.27 2.08 -15.12
CA LEU A 81 -3.96 2.19 -15.75
C LEU A 81 -2.85 2.45 -14.72
N PRO A 82 -1.63 1.97 -14.98
CA PRO A 82 -0.48 2.26 -14.13
C PRO A 82 -0.12 3.74 -14.19
N VAL A 83 0.49 4.22 -13.11
CA VAL A 83 0.96 5.60 -12.97
C VAL A 83 2.48 5.65 -12.86
N LYS A 84 3.05 6.73 -13.36
CA LYS A 84 4.46 7.05 -13.16
C LYS A 84 4.58 8.14 -12.10
N GLY A 85 5.53 8.01 -11.19
CA GLY A 85 5.64 8.97 -10.08
C GLY A 85 6.47 8.47 -8.92
N VAL A 86 6.21 9.05 -7.76
CA VAL A 86 6.90 8.78 -6.51
C VAL A 86 5.88 8.66 -5.39
N LEU A 87 5.94 7.55 -4.67
CA LEU A 87 5.25 7.31 -3.42
C LEU A 87 6.22 7.59 -2.27
N GLU A 88 5.85 8.49 -1.37
CA GLU A 88 6.63 8.85 -0.18
C GLU A 88 5.93 8.31 1.06
N CYS A 89 6.62 7.51 1.85
CA CYS A 89 6.11 6.93 3.08
C CYS A 89 7.17 7.05 4.18
N PRO A 90 7.19 8.15 4.94
CA PRO A 90 8.23 8.39 5.96
C PRO A 90 8.32 7.28 7.01
N GLY A 91 7.19 6.63 7.32
CA GLY A 91 7.08 5.53 8.26
C GLY A 91 7.61 4.19 7.75
N ALA A 92 7.85 4.04 6.44
CA ALA A 92 8.32 2.79 5.85
C ALA A 92 9.84 2.64 5.88
N ALA A 93 10.31 1.38 5.88
CA ALA A 93 11.72 1.03 5.78
C ALA A 93 12.35 1.57 4.49
N ASN A 94 11.63 1.47 3.37
CA ASN A 94 11.93 2.22 2.16
C ASN A 94 10.99 3.42 2.07
N ARG A 95 11.52 4.61 2.35
CA ARG A 95 10.72 5.84 2.47
C ARG A 95 10.22 6.39 1.15
N THR A 96 10.81 5.96 0.04
CA THR A 96 10.51 6.49 -1.28
C THR A 96 10.46 5.35 -2.27
N MET A 97 9.36 5.24 -3.00
CA MET A 97 9.19 4.23 -4.04
C MET A 97 8.87 4.91 -5.36
N HIS A 98 9.64 4.57 -6.39
CA HIS A 98 9.41 5.07 -7.74
C HIS A 98 8.40 4.16 -8.45
N LEU A 99 7.33 4.77 -8.94
CA LEU A 99 6.38 4.10 -9.82
C LEU A 99 6.82 4.41 -11.25
N ASP A 100 7.10 3.37 -12.03
CA ASP A 100 7.68 3.51 -13.38
C ASP A 100 6.61 3.57 -14.48
N GLY A 101 5.33 3.40 -14.12
CA GLY A 101 4.22 3.33 -15.07
C GLY A 101 4.08 1.96 -15.77
N SER A 102 4.82 0.93 -15.35
CA SER A 102 4.73 -0.41 -15.96
C SER A 102 3.76 -1.37 -15.25
N SER A 103 3.48 -1.13 -13.97
CA SER A 103 2.62 -1.95 -13.11
C SER A 103 1.81 -1.09 -12.16
N MET A 104 0.64 -1.60 -11.75
CA MET A 104 -0.20 -0.99 -10.71
C MET A 104 0.15 -1.50 -9.30
N GLY A 105 1.04 -2.49 -9.17
CA GLY A 105 1.43 -3.08 -7.88
C GLY A 105 1.50 -4.62 -7.93
N PRO A 106 1.64 -5.29 -6.77
CA PRO A 106 1.71 -4.71 -5.44
C PRO A 106 3.02 -3.94 -5.19
N PHE A 107 2.89 -2.78 -4.57
CA PHE A 107 3.96 -1.98 -4.03
C PHE A 107 4.05 -2.26 -2.52
N GLU A 108 5.12 -2.94 -2.09
CA GLU A 108 5.26 -3.40 -0.71
C GLU A 108 5.97 -2.36 0.17
N LEU A 109 5.26 -1.89 1.19
CA LEU A 109 5.80 -1.06 2.25
C LEU A 109 6.04 -1.91 3.50
N ARG A 110 7.25 -1.85 4.05
CA ARG A 110 7.62 -2.58 5.27
C ARG A 110 7.80 -1.63 6.44
N VAL A 111 7.45 -2.10 7.63
CA VAL A 111 7.78 -1.39 8.87
C VAL A 111 9.30 -1.49 9.11
N PRO A 112 9.99 -0.39 9.47
CA PRO A 112 11.39 -0.45 9.85
C PRO A 112 11.58 -1.38 11.07
N PRO A 113 12.65 -2.19 11.12
CA PRO A 113 12.87 -3.13 12.23
C PRO A 113 12.94 -2.41 13.59
N ASP A 114 13.55 -1.22 13.63
CA ASP A 114 13.68 -0.42 14.85
C ASP A 114 12.34 0.08 15.40
N ALA A 115 11.30 0.18 14.56
CA ALA A 115 9.97 0.63 14.96
C ALA A 115 9.14 -0.48 15.63
N LEU A 116 9.52 -1.75 15.45
CA LEU A 116 8.85 -2.91 16.04
C LEU A 116 9.33 -3.22 17.46
N GLU A 117 10.50 -2.71 17.87
CA GLU A 117 11.09 -2.93 19.20
C GLU A 117 10.67 -1.87 20.24
N ALA A 118 9.95 -0.82 19.83
CA ALA A 118 9.45 0.20 20.73
C ALA A 118 8.26 -0.32 21.54
N ASP A 119 8.52 -0.75 22.78
CA ASP A 119 7.55 -1.19 23.80
C ASP A 119 6.67 -0.03 24.34
N SER A 120 6.20 0.85 23.46
CA SER A 120 5.33 1.96 23.83
C SER A 120 3.89 1.59 23.55
N GLY A 121 3.07 1.51 24.60
CA GLY A 121 1.61 1.35 24.54
C GLY A 121 0.85 2.49 23.85
N ASP A 122 1.54 3.34 23.09
CA ASP A 122 0.95 4.16 22.04
C ASP A 122 1.02 3.34 20.77
N LEU A 123 -0.13 3.11 20.13
CA LEU A 123 -0.20 2.58 18.76
C LEU A 123 0.76 3.42 17.91
N GLY A 124 1.97 2.90 17.68
CA GLY A 124 3.01 3.56 16.93
C GLY A 124 2.44 4.07 15.61
N ASN A 125 2.84 5.26 15.20
CA ASN A 125 2.34 5.96 14.03
C ASN A 125 1.95 4.96 12.92
N CYS A 126 0.68 4.97 12.52
CA CYS A 126 0.18 4.15 11.42
C CYS A 126 1.16 4.26 10.24
N LEU A 127 1.59 3.13 9.67
CA LEU A 127 2.62 3.09 8.62
C LEU A 127 2.30 4.06 7.47
N LEU A 128 1.02 4.20 7.13
CA LEU A 128 0.52 5.01 6.04
C LEU A 128 0.06 6.42 6.46
N ALA A 129 0.31 6.85 7.70
CA ALA A 129 -0.20 8.11 8.24
C ALA A 129 0.22 9.34 7.42
N GLU A 130 1.44 9.31 6.89
CA GLU A 130 2.04 10.40 6.10
C GLU A 130 2.34 9.92 4.67
N LEU A 131 1.51 9.00 4.14
CA LEU A 131 1.66 8.54 2.76
C LEU A 131 1.40 9.71 1.80
N GLY A 132 2.44 10.17 1.14
CA GLY A 132 2.41 11.18 0.11
C GLY A 132 2.58 10.57 -1.28
N PHE A 133 2.03 11.23 -2.28
CA PHE A 133 2.16 10.80 -3.66
C PHE A 133 2.34 11.97 -4.62
N SER A 134 3.27 11.81 -5.56
CA SER A 134 3.53 12.74 -6.65
C SER A 134 3.56 11.98 -7.97
N MET A 135 2.65 12.31 -8.90
CA MET A 135 2.59 11.68 -10.22
C MET A 135 3.20 12.56 -11.31
N GLU A 136 3.84 11.91 -12.27
CA GLU A 136 4.07 12.46 -13.59
C GLU A 136 2.79 12.28 -14.41
N ALA A 137 2.16 13.38 -14.77
CA ALA A 137 0.89 13.34 -15.48
C ALA A 137 1.02 12.57 -16.80
N PRO A 138 0.05 11.71 -17.14
CA PRO A 138 -0.03 11.08 -18.45
C PRO A 138 -0.04 12.12 -19.58
N GLU A 139 0.32 11.71 -20.80
CA GLU A 139 0.28 12.60 -21.96
C GLU A 139 -1.09 13.26 -22.10
N LEU A 140 -1.12 14.57 -22.35
CA LEU A 140 -2.32 15.41 -22.47
C LEU A 140 -3.04 15.75 -21.15
N PHE A 141 -2.52 15.32 -19.99
CA PHE A 141 -3.08 15.65 -18.68
C PHE A 141 -2.11 16.50 -17.84
N GLU A 142 -2.66 17.20 -16.85
CA GLU A 142 -1.90 17.87 -15.80
C GLU A 142 -2.25 17.27 -14.44
N PHE A 143 -1.24 17.07 -13.58
CA PHE A 143 -1.45 16.58 -12.22
C PHE A 143 -1.69 17.74 -11.26
N ARG A 144 -2.79 17.66 -10.51
CA ARG A 144 -3.11 18.57 -9.41
C ARG A 144 -3.28 17.77 -8.13
N ALA A 145 -2.40 18.00 -7.15
CA ALA A 145 -2.60 17.48 -5.81
C ALA A 145 -3.88 18.09 -5.21
N ARG A 146 -4.63 17.29 -4.46
CA ARG A 146 -5.78 17.77 -3.70
C ARG A 146 -5.27 18.52 -2.47
N ASP A 147 -5.68 19.79 -2.33
CA ASP A 147 -5.40 20.62 -1.14
C ASP A 147 -6.03 20.05 0.14
#